data_AF-A0AAV6XWY1-F1
#
_entry.id   AF-A0AAV6XWY1-F1
#
_cell.length_a   1.000
_cell.length_b   1.000
_cell.length_c   1.000
_cell.angle_alpha   90.00
_cell.angle_beta   90.00
_cell.angle_gamma   90.00
#
_symmetry.space_group_name_H-M   'P 1'
#
loop_
_entity.id
_entity.type
_entity.pdbx_description
1 polymer ?
#
loop_
_entity_poly.entity_id
_entity_poly.type
_entity_poly.pdbx_seq_one_letter_code
_entity_poly.pdbx_strand_id
1 'polypeptide(L)'
;MLVRATIDRYKKASADSTNSVSTSEANTHFYQQEAQKLRRQIREIQTSNRQILGEGVTSMPLKDLKSVEGKVEKAISRIRSKKNELLFAEIELMQKRELELHNANMFLRAKIAEGERAQQQMNLMPSGSEYDQPMTSQSYDARNFIPMNLMEPNHHYSCQDQTPLQLV
;
A
#
# COMPACT_ATOMS: atom_id res chain seq x y z
N MET A 1 15.44 9.92 83.67
CA MET A 1 15.59 8.66 82.91
C MET A 1 14.56 8.53 81.77
N LEU A 2 13.30 8.96 81.96
CA LEU A 2 12.21 8.82 80.96
C LEU A 2 12.43 9.61 79.65
N VAL A 3 12.88 10.87 79.73
CA VAL A 3 13.04 11.76 78.57
C VAL A 3 14.06 11.22 77.57
N ARG A 4 15.18 10.68 78.07
CA ARG A 4 16.26 10.11 77.25
C ARG A 4 15.79 8.85 76.51
N ALA A 5 15.05 7.98 77.19
CA ALA A 5 14.44 6.80 76.58
C ALA A 5 13.36 7.14 75.54
N THR A 6 12.65 8.27 75.70
CA THR A 6 11.69 8.76 74.71
C THR A 6 12.40 9.36 73.48
N ILE A 7 13.48 10.11 73.68
CA ILE A 7 14.33 10.62 72.59
C ILE A 7 14.95 9.47 71.79
N ASP A 8 15.48 8.45 72.46
CA ASP A 8 16.11 7.31 71.80
C ASP A 8 15.08 6.48 71.00
N ARG A 9 13.85 6.32 71.51
CA ARG A 9 12.74 5.70 70.78
C ARG A 9 12.31 6.51 69.56
N TYR A 10 12.23 7.84 69.69
CA TYR A 10 11.89 8.71 68.58
C TYR A 10 12.95 8.65 67.49
N LYS A 11 14.23 8.77 67.85
CA LYS A 11 15.36 8.63 66.90
C LYS A 11 15.35 7.30 66.16
N LYS A 12 15.05 6.19 66.86
CA LYS A 12 14.95 4.86 66.26
C LYS A 12 13.79 4.77 65.27
N ALA A 13 12.61 5.24 65.66
CA ALA A 13 11.43 5.26 64.78
C ALA A 13 11.59 6.18 63.55
N SER A 14 12.32 7.30 63.68
CA SER A 14 12.61 8.23 62.57
C SER A 14 13.69 7.72 61.63
N ALA A 15 14.62 6.89 62.09
CA ALA A 15 15.63 6.26 61.24
C ALA A 15 15.05 5.06 60.45
N ASP A 16 14.09 4.34 61.03
CA ASP A 16 13.43 3.22 60.36
C ASP A 16 12.55 3.68 59.17
N SER A 17 11.99 4.89 59.21
CA SER A 17 11.23 5.46 58.08
C SER A 17 12.11 5.86 56.89
N THR A 18 13.41 6.06 57.10
CA THR A 18 14.39 6.39 56.04
C THR A 18 14.95 5.14 55.35
N ASN A 19 14.78 3.95 55.95
CA ASN A 19 15.20 2.67 55.37
C ASN A 19 14.17 2.02 54.45
N SER A 20 12.95 2.56 54.38
CA SER A 20 11.99 2.22 53.32
C SER A 20 12.38 3.00 52.08
N VAL A 21 12.79 2.31 51.00
CA VAL A 21 12.92 2.90 49.65
C VAL A 21 11.71 3.79 49.42
N SER A 22 11.94 5.08 49.16
CA SER A 22 10.83 6.01 48.94
C SER A 22 10.05 5.56 47.71
N THR A 23 8.73 5.76 47.69
CA THR A 23 7.90 5.38 46.54
C THR A 23 8.40 6.05 45.24
N SER A 24 9.03 7.22 45.36
CA SER A 24 9.71 7.94 44.27
C SER A 24 10.96 7.23 43.74
N GLU A 25 11.82 6.73 44.63
CA GLU A 25 13.01 5.95 44.23
C GLU A 25 12.63 4.60 43.63
N ALA A 26 11.63 3.91 44.19
CA ALA A 26 11.10 2.67 43.63
C ALA A 26 10.57 2.88 42.20
N ASN A 27 9.83 3.96 41.97
CA ASN A 27 9.33 4.33 40.65
C ASN A 27 10.47 4.68 39.68
N THR A 28 11.50 5.39 40.15
CA THR A 28 12.67 5.74 39.34
C THR A 28 13.41 4.49 38.88
N HIS A 29 13.66 3.53 39.78
CA HIS A 29 14.28 2.25 39.44
C HIS A 29 13.43 1.41 38.48
N PHE A 30 12.11 1.40 38.66
CA PHE A 30 11.19 0.73 37.75
C PHE A 30 11.29 1.29 36.32
N TYR A 31 11.19 2.61 36.15
CA TYR A 31 11.30 3.22 34.82
C TYR A 31 12.69 3.05 34.20
N GLN A 32 13.75 3.05 35.01
CA GLN A 32 15.09 2.77 34.53
C GLN A 32 15.21 1.34 33.98
N GLN A 33 14.61 0.36 34.66
CA GLN A 33 14.58 -1.03 34.21
C GLN A 33 13.76 -1.18 32.91
N GLU A 34 12.58 -0.56 32.82
CA GLU A 34 11.77 -0.60 31.60
C GLU A 34 12.48 0.09 30.43
N ALA A 35 13.15 1.22 30.66
CA ALA A 35 13.97 1.86 29.63
C ALA A 35 15.12 0.97 29.15
N GLN A 36 15.78 0.24 30.06
CA GLN A 36 16.82 -0.72 29.70
C GLN A 36 16.28 -1.88 28.87
N LYS A 37 15.10 -2.39 29.23
CA LYS A 37 14.40 -3.45 28.49
C LYS A 37 14.02 -3.00 27.08
N LEU A 38 13.45 -1.80 26.93
CA LEU A 38 13.13 -1.23 25.62
C LEU A 38 14.39 -1.03 24.76
N ARG A 39 15.48 -0.51 25.34
CA ARG A 39 16.77 -0.38 24.63
C ARG A 39 17.34 -1.71 24.16
N ARG A 40 17.15 -2.78 24.94
CA ARG A 40 17.52 -4.14 24.54
C ARG A 40 16.67 -4.60 23.35
N GLN A 41 15.35 -4.44 23.43
CA GLN A 41 14.42 -4.81 22.34
C GLN A 41 14.74 -4.06 21.04
N ILE A 42 15.02 -2.76 21.11
CA ILE A 42 15.42 -1.96 19.94
C ILE A 42 16.67 -2.54 19.29
N ARG A 43 17.70 -2.86 20.08
CA ARG A 43 18.94 -3.46 19.55
C ARG A 43 18.72 -4.83 18.92
N GLU A 44 17.86 -5.65 19.53
CA GLU A 44 17.48 -6.96 19.00
C GLU A 44 16.76 -6.82 17.64
N ILE A 45 15.78 -5.92 17.54
CA ILE A 45 15.06 -5.64 16.29
C ILE A 45 16.00 -5.10 15.21
N GLN A 46 16.84 -4.12 15.55
CA GLN A 46 17.81 -3.56 14.60
C GLN A 46 18.80 -4.62 14.09
N THR A 47 19.25 -5.52 14.97
CA THR A 47 20.13 -6.62 14.59
C THR A 47 19.41 -7.61 13.69
N SER A 48 18.16 -7.96 14.02
CA SER A 48 17.33 -8.83 13.17
C SER A 48 17.10 -8.22 11.78
N ASN A 49 16.86 -6.91 11.69
CA ASN A 49 16.69 -6.23 10.40
C ASN A 49 17.96 -6.29 9.54
N ARG A 50 19.12 -6.00 10.14
CA ARG A 50 20.42 -6.13 9.46
C ARG A 50 20.64 -7.56 8.94
N GLN A 51 20.36 -8.57 9.77
CA GLN A 51 20.51 -9.97 9.38
C GLN A 51 19.57 -10.36 8.23
N ILE A 52 18.31 -9.90 8.24
CA ILE A 52 17.36 -10.12 7.13
C ILE A 52 17.86 -9.47 5.83
N LEU A 53 18.56 -8.34 5.93
CA LEU A 53 19.22 -7.66 4.81
C LEU A 53 20.55 -8.30 4.38
N GLY A 54 20.97 -9.38 5.06
CA GLY A 54 22.22 -10.09 4.77
C GLY A 54 23.46 -9.47 5.40
N GLU A 55 23.32 -8.48 6.28
CA GLU A 55 24.44 -7.85 6.97
C GLU A 55 24.88 -8.65 8.21
N GLY A 56 26.20 -8.76 8.44
CA GLY A 56 26.76 -9.41 9.63
C GLY A 56 26.51 -10.92 9.71
N VAL A 57 26.12 -11.55 8.60
CA VAL A 57 25.79 -12.98 8.54
C VAL A 57 27.00 -13.91 8.56
N THR A 58 28.19 -13.41 8.22
CA THR A 58 29.44 -14.19 8.16
C THR A 58 29.91 -14.68 9.52
N SER A 59 29.59 -13.95 10.60
CA SER A 59 29.92 -14.32 11.97
C SER A 59 28.80 -15.09 12.68
N MET A 60 27.69 -15.41 12.00
CA MET A 60 26.56 -16.09 12.63
C MET A 60 26.80 -17.61 12.73
N PRO A 61 26.30 -18.25 13.81
CA PRO A 61 26.23 -19.70 13.87
C PRO A 61 25.37 -20.27 12.73
N LEU A 62 25.76 -21.42 12.18
CA LEU A 62 25.05 -22.07 11.06
C LEU A 62 23.55 -22.28 11.32
N LYS A 63 23.19 -22.61 12.56
CA LYS A 63 21.79 -22.78 12.97
C LYS A 63 20.98 -21.50 12.80
N ASP A 64 21.53 -20.37 13.22
CA ASP A 64 20.86 -19.08 13.16
C ASP A 64 20.83 -18.55 11.72
N LEU A 65 21.88 -18.81 10.96
CA LEU A 65 21.94 -18.49 9.53
C LEU A 65 20.83 -19.22 8.75
N LYS A 66 20.68 -20.54 8.94
CA LYS A 66 19.58 -21.32 8.34
C LYS A 66 18.20 -20.82 8.76
N SER A 67 18.06 -20.35 10.00
CA SER A 67 16.80 -19.78 10.49
C SER A 67 16.45 -18.48 9.76
N VAL A 68 17.42 -17.59 9.55
CA VAL A 68 17.23 -16.34 8.80
C VAL A 68 16.94 -16.63 7.33
N GLU A 69 17.72 -17.51 6.70
CA GLU A 69 17.49 -17.97 5.32
C GLU A 69 16.05 -18.46 5.11
N GLY A 70 15.59 -19.38 5.95
CA GLY A 70 14.22 -19.91 5.85
C GLY A 70 13.14 -18.85 6.11
N LYS A 71 13.40 -17.82 6.91
CA LYS A 71 12.46 -16.68 7.08
C LYS A 71 12.39 -15.84 5.81
N VAL A 72 13.54 -15.51 5.22
CA VAL A 72 13.63 -14.70 4.00
C VAL A 72 12.99 -15.44 2.82
N GLU A 73 13.29 -16.73 2.65
CA GLU A 73 12.72 -17.54 1.58
C GLU A 73 11.19 -17.61 1.66
N LYS A 74 10.63 -17.85 2.84
CA LYS A 74 9.17 -17.85 3.06
C LYS A 74 8.56 -16.48 2.78
N ALA A 75 9.21 -15.39 3.21
CA ALA A 75 8.73 -14.03 2.96
C ALA A 75 8.72 -13.71 1.46
N ILE A 76 9.81 -14.02 0.75
CA ILE A 76 9.92 -13.84 -0.71
C ILE A 76 8.84 -14.65 -1.44
N SER A 77 8.64 -15.90 -1.05
CA SER A 77 7.60 -16.76 -1.63
C SER A 77 6.20 -16.12 -1.49
N ARG A 78 5.85 -15.65 -0.28
CA ARG A 78 4.58 -14.94 -0.05
C ARG A 78 4.43 -13.67 -0.88
N ILE A 79 5.49 -12.86 -0.97
CA ILE A 79 5.48 -11.62 -1.77
C ILE A 79 5.26 -11.93 -3.24
N ARG A 80 5.97 -12.94 -3.80
CA ARG A 80 5.81 -13.35 -5.19
C ARG A 80 4.40 -13.87 -5.46
N SER A 81 3.87 -14.74 -4.59
CA SER A 81 2.50 -15.24 -4.73
C SER A 81 1.48 -14.11 -4.73
N LYS A 82 1.60 -13.13 -3.81
CA LYS A 82 0.69 -11.99 -3.77
C LYS A 82 0.84 -11.09 -5.00
N LYS A 83 2.06 -10.83 -5.47
CA LYS A 83 2.30 -10.09 -6.72
C LYS A 83 1.64 -10.77 -7.91
N ASN A 84 1.77 -12.09 -8.03
CA ASN A 84 1.16 -12.85 -9.11
C ASN A 84 -0.37 -12.82 -9.03
N GLU A 85 -0.94 -12.99 -7.84
CA GLU A 85 -2.39 -12.88 -7.60
C GLU A 85 -2.93 -11.52 -8.08
N LEU A 86 -2.27 -10.43 -7.70
CA LEU A 86 -2.64 -9.08 -8.12
C LEU A 86 -2.48 -8.87 -9.62
N LEU A 87 -1.39 -9.38 -10.21
CA LEU A 87 -1.15 -9.28 -11.65
C LEU A 87 -2.23 -10.00 -12.46
N PHE A 88 -2.64 -11.20 -12.03
CA PHE A 88 -3.72 -11.94 -12.68
C PHE A 88 -5.06 -11.22 -12.57
N ALA A 89 -5.37 -10.66 -11.41
CA ALA A 89 -6.59 -9.86 -11.22
C ALA A 89 -6.60 -8.62 -12.15
N GLU A 90 -5.47 -7.95 -12.32
CA GLU A 90 -5.34 -6.80 -13.23
C GLU A 90 -5.50 -7.22 -14.69
N ILE A 91 -4.90 -8.34 -15.11
CA ILE A 91 -5.06 -8.89 -16.46
C ILE A 91 -6.53 -9.19 -16.75
N GLU A 92 -7.23 -9.84 -15.82
CA GLU A 92 -8.65 -10.18 -15.97
C GLU A 92 -9.52 -8.91 -16.10
N LEU A 93 -9.25 -7.90 -15.27
CA LEU A 93 -9.92 -6.61 -15.33
C LEU A 93 -9.73 -5.94 -16.68
N MET A 94 -8.50 -5.91 -17.19
CA MET A 94 -8.17 -5.30 -18.48
C MET A 94 -8.83 -6.05 -19.65
N GLN A 95 -8.83 -7.38 -19.63
CA GLN A 95 -9.50 -8.21 -20.65
C GLN A 95 -11.01 -7.96 -20.68
N LYS A 96 -11.65 -7.87 -19.51
CA LYS A 96 -13.07 -7.53 -19.44
C LYS A 96 -13.36 -6.15 -20.01
N ARG A 97 -12.54 -5.15 -19.67
CA ARG A 97 -12.66 -3.78 -20.19
C ARG A 97 -12.46 -3.72 -21.70
N GLU A 98 -11.49 -4.46 -22.23
CA GLU A 98 -11.26 -4.59 -23.67
C GLU A 98 -12.51 -5.12 -24.38
N LEU A 99 -13.10 -6.20 -23.86
CA LEU A 99 -14.31 -6.79 -24.42
C LEU A 99 -15.50 -5.81 -24.40
N GLU A 100 -15.72 -5.11 -23.29
CA GLU A 100 -16.79 -4.12 -23.16
C GLU A 100 -16.62 -2.98 -24.19
N LEU A 101 -15.40 -2.45 -24.33
CA LEU A 101 -15.09 -1.41 -25.31
C LEU A 101 -15.24 -1.91 -26.74
N HIS A 102 -14.81 -3.14 -27.03
CA HIS A 102 -14.98 -3.74 -28.35
C HIS A 102 -16.45 -3.86 -28.72
N ASN A 103 -17.29 -4.37 -27.80
CA ASN A 103 -18.73 -4.51 -28.00
C ASN A 103 -19.41 -3.15 -28.21
N ALA A 104 -19.06 -2.14 -27.42
CA ALA A 104 -19.56 -0.78 -27.59
C ALA A 104 -19.16 -0.20 -28.96
N ASN A 105 -17.91 -0.41 -29.39
CA ASN A 105 -17.43 0.06 -30.68
C ASN A 105 -18.16 -0.61 -31.85
N MET A 106 -18.38 -1.93 -31.77
CA MET A 106 -19.18 -2.66 -32.75
C MET A 106 -20.62 -2.14 -32.84
N PHE A 107 -21.27 -1.91 -31.69
CA PHE A 107 -22.62 -1.34 -31.65
C PHE A 107 -22.69 0.04 -32.32
N LEU A 108 -21.75 0.94 -32.01
CA LEU A 108 -21.69 2.26 -32.62
C LEU A 108 -21.47 2.19 -34.13
N ARG A 109 -20.59 1.31 -34.60
CA ARG A 109 -20.38 1.10 -36.05
C ARG A 109 -21.64 0.62 -36.75
N ALA A 110 -22.39 -0.30 -36.13
CA ALA A 110 -23.66 -0.76 -36.67
C ALA A 110 -24.68 0.39 -36.75
N LYS A 111 -24.75 1.23 -35.71
CA LYS A 111 -25.63 2.41 -35.69
C LYS A 111 -25.27 3.48 -36.73
N ILE A 112 -23.98 3.70 -36.97
CA ILE A 112 -23.52 4.60 -38.03
C ILE A 112 -23.95 4.06 -39.39
N ALA A 113 -23.70 2.78 -39.67
CA ALA A 113 -24.08 2.16 -40.95
C ALA A 113 -25.60 2.15 -41.20
N GLU A 114 -26.41 2.00 -40.14
CA GLU A 114 -27.87 2.13 -40.18
C GLU A 114 -28.28 3.58 -40.54
N GLY A 115 -27.69 4.58 -39.88
CA GLY A 115 -27.95 5.99 -40.15
C GLY A 115 -27.57 6.41 -41.56
N GLU A 116 -26.43 5.97 -42.07
CA GLU A 116 -25.99 6.22 -43.46
C GLU A 116 -26.95 5.60 -44.48
N ARG A 117 -27.44 4.37 -44.23
CA ARG A 117 -28.46 3.74 -45.08
C ARG A 117 -29.78 4.50 -45.07
N ALA A 118 -30.22 5.01 -43.92
CA ALA A 118 -31.44 5.80 -43.82
C ALA A 118 -31.31 7.14 -44.56
N GLN A 119 -30.16 7.81 -44.44
CA GLN A 119 -29.87 9.05 -45.20
C GLN A 119 -29.87 8.80 -46.71
N GLN A 120 -29.24 7.72 -47.18
CA GLN A 120 -29.26 7.34 -48.59
C GLN A 120 -30.70 7.10 -49.08
N GLN A 121 -31.53 6.37 -48.33
CA GLN A 121 -32.93 6.15 -48.70
C GLN A 121 -33.75 7.45 -48.80
N MET A 122 -33.53 8.40 -47.88
CA MET A 122 -34.17 9.71 -47.92
C MET A 122 -33.74 10.54 -49.14
N ASN A 123 -32.47 10.46 -49.54
CA ASN A 123 -31.96 11.17 -50.73
C ASN A 123 -32.46 10.59 -52.07
N LEU A 124 -33.01 9.37 -52.08
CA LEU A 124 -33.57 8.73 -53.28
C LEU A 124 -35.09 8.93 -53.46
N MET A 125 -35.80 9.60 -52.53
CA MET A 125 -37.16 10.08 -52.81
C MET A 125 -37.11 11.34 -53.69
N PRO A 126 -37.87 11.42 -54.80
CA PRO A 126 -37.94 12.66 -55.57
C PRO A 126 -38.55 13.74 -54.69
N SER A 127 -37.81 14.83 -54.48
CA SER A 127 -38.32 16.02 -53.81
C SER A 127 -39.37 16.67 -54.71
N GLY A 128 -40.60 16.17 -54.63
CA GLY A 128 -41.77 16.82 -55.17
C GLY A 128 -42.31 17.78 -54.12
N SER A 129 -41.95 19.07 -54.24
CA SER A 129 -42.66 20.28 -53.82
C SER A 129 -41.70 21.31 -53.21
N GLU A 130 -41.41 22.29 -54.04
CA GLU A 130 -40.87 23.62 -53.77
C GLU A 130 -41.57 24.30 -52.58
N TYR A 131 -40.98 24.25 -51.37
CA TYR A 131 -41.10 25.30 -50.35
C TYR A 131 -39.83 25.31 -49.47
N ASP A 132 -39.31 26.52 -49.29
CA ASP A 132 -38.03 26.90 -48.68
C ASP A 132 -37.96 26.58 -47.17
N GLN A 133 -36.96 25.81 -46.73
CA GLN A 133 -36.45 25.84 -45.34
C GLN A 133 -35.09 25.12 -45.22
N PRO A 134 -34.02 25.78 -44.71
CA PRO A 134 -32.75 25.12 -44.47
C PRO A 134 -32.82 24.35 -43.14
N MET A 135 -33.17 23.06 -43.19
CA MET A 135 -32.96 22.17 -42.06
C MET A 135 -31.47 21.86 -41.97
N THR A 136 -30.76 22.70 -41.23
CA THR A 136 -29.36 22.52 -40.84
C THR A 136 -29.20 21.12 -40.26
N SER A 137 -28.34 20.30 -40.90
CA SER A 137 -27.86 19.06 -40.32
C SER A 137 -27.30 19.40 -38.93
N GLN A 138 -27.98 18.95 -37.86
CA GLN A 138 -27.38 19.02 -36.54
C GLN A 138 -26.18 18.08 -36.55
N SER A 139 -25.00 18.68 -36.71
CA SER A 139 -23.72 18.06 -36.48
C SER A 139 -23.76 17.39 -35.10
N TYR A 140 -23.67 16.07 -35.09
CA TYR A 140 -23.50 15.27 -33.88
C TYR A 140 -22.29 15.83 -33.12
N ASP A 141 -22.53 16.57 -32.04
CA ASP A 141 -21.48 17.11 -31.20
C ASP A 141 -20.92 15.97 -30.33
N ALA A 142 -19.92 15.27 -30.87
CA ALA A 142 -19.21 14.17 -30.22
C ALA A 142 -18.37 14.60 -28.99
N ARG A 143 -18.52 15.85 -28.52
CA ARG A 143 -17.72 16.41 -27.43
C ARG A 143 -18.20 16.04 -26.01
N ASN A 144 -19.28 15.27 -25.84
CA ASN A 144 -19.93 15.18 -24.53
C ASN A 144 -19.91 13.85 -23.77
N PHE A 145 -19.03 12.89 -24.10
CA PHE A 145 -18.77 11.78 -23.18
C PHE A 145 -17.29 11.40 -23.17
N ILE A 146 -16.54 11.95 -22.21
CA ILE A 146 -15.96 11.25 -21.04
C ILE A 146 -15.17 12.30 -20.24
N PRO A 147 -15.49 12.59 -18.96
CA PRO A 147 -14.54 13.24 -18.08
C PRO A 147 -13.34 12.30 -17.90
N MET A 148 -12.19 12.66 -18.47
CA MET A 148 -10.88 12.06 -18.17
C MET A 148 -10.51 12.45 -16.73
N ASN A 149 -11.11 11.77 -15.76
CA ASN A 149 -10.71 11.81 -14.36
C ASN A 149 -10.77 10.39 -13.82
N LEU A 150 -9.74 9.59 -14.14
CA LEU A 150 -9.25 8.52 -13.26
C LEU A 150 -7.82 8.07 -13.63
N MET A 151 -6.97 9.01 -14.05
CA MET A 151 -5.52 8.83 -13.99
C MET A 151 -5.03 9.51 -12.72
N GLU A 152 -5.10 8.79 -11.61
CA GLU A 152 -4.10 8.94 -10.55
C GLU A 152 -4.06 7.68 -9.68
N PRO A 153 -3.03 6.87 -9.89
CA PRO A 153 -2.35 6.32 -8.75
C PRO A 153 -0.93 6.86 -8.79
N ASN A 154 -0.70 7.88 -7.97
CA ASN A 154 0.60 8.43 -7.63
C ASN A 154 1.55 7.29 -7.22
N HIS A 155 2.35 6.81 -8.17
CA HIS A 155 3.42 5.86 -7.93
C HIS A 155 4.69 6.43 -8.54
N HIS A 156 5.37 7.23 -7.73
CA HIS A 156 6.80 7.47 -7.88
C HIS A 156 7.54 6.13 -7.68
N TYR A 157 7.67 5.32 -8.73
CA TYR A 157 8.69 4.28 -8.78
C TYR A 157 9.87 4.80 -9.58
N SER A 158 10.79 5.43 -8.86
CA SER A 158 12.19 5.50 -9.29
C SER A 158 12.76 4.09 -9.15
N CYS A 159 12.86 3.35 -10.25
CA CYS A 159 13.67 2.13 -10.30
C CYS A 159 14.49 2.14 -11.58
N GLN A 160 15.67 2.73 -11.44
CA GLN A 160 16.79 2.62 -12.35
C GLN A 160 17.35 1.21 -12.18
N ASP A 161 17.15 0.35 -13.18
CA ASP A 161 18.11 -0.68 -13.62
C ASP A 161 17.50 -1.52 -14.75
N GLN A 162 18.01 -1.32 -15.97
CA GLN A 162 17.76 -2.20 -17.10
C GLN A 162 18.72 -3.39 -17.01
N THR A 163 18.21 -4.60 -16.77
CA THR A 163 18.91 -5.83 -17.14
C THR A 163 18.29 -6.36 -18.44
N PRO A 164 19.04 -6.46 -19.55
CA PRO A 164 18.50 -7.04 -20.78
C PRO A 164 18.36 -8.56 -20.62
N LEU A 165 17.15 -9.08 -20.86
CA LEU A 165 16.91 -10.52 -20.96
C LEU A 165 17.43 -11.00 -22.32
N GLN A 166 18.48 -11.83 -22.29
CA GLN A 166 18.96 -12.56 -23.45
C GLN A 166 18.27 -13.92 -23.44
N LEU A 167 17.37 -14.17 -24.41
CA LEU A 167 16.81 -15.50 -24.63
C LEU A 167 17.88 -16.40 -25.26
N VAL A 168 18.03 -17.60 -24.70
CA VAL A 168 18.67 -18.77 -25.33
C VAL A 168 17.56 -19.72 -25.78
#